data_AF-A0A919HU68-F1
#
_entry.id   AF-A0A919HU68-F1
#
_cell.length_a   1.000
_cell.length_b   1.000
_cell.length_c   1.000
_cell.angle_alpha   90.00
_cell.angle_beta   90.00
_cell.angle_gamma   90.00
#
_symmetry.space_group_name_H-M   'P 1'
#
loop_
_entity.id
_entity.type
_entity.pdbx_description
1 polymer ?
#
loop_
_entity_poly.entity_id
_entity_poly.type
_entity_poly.pdbx_seq_one_letter_code
_entity_poly.pdbx_strand_id
1 'polypeptide(L)'
;MPGRLYWNNIDGIQHFTAVRYLSIQLGVPVQLKGELNSFNLNLKKVQQLTDVWDLYLLPDKEVYGILLDCLLRVKIPLGISNAPDWENGENTKYRIIWLERDKIIPARVSRFLTQAGFASVNQYLLQQK
;
A
#
# COMPACT_ATOMS: atom_id res chain seq x y z
N MET A 1 2.37 -9.35 13.90
CA MET A 1 3.03 -9.97 12.73
C MET A 1 2.51 -9.26 11.49
N PRO A 2 3.32 -8.62 10.63
CA PRO A 2 2.76 -8.05 9.41
C PRO A 2 2.53 -9.20 8.43
N GLY A 3 1.26 -9.45 8.11
CA GLY A 3 0.83 -10.45 7.16
C GLY A 3 1.36 -10.17 5.76
N ARG A 4 1.55 -11.23 4.98
CA ARG A 4 1.90 -11.17 3.55
C ARG A 4 0.97 -10.19 2.83
N LEU A 5 1.55 -9.33 2.00
CA LEU A 5 0.80 -8.48 1.08
C LEU A 5 0.22 -9.39 -0.01
N TYR A 6 -1.07 -9.70 0.06
CA TYR A 6 -1.80 -10.33 -1.03
C TYR A 6 -2.31 -9.23 -1.94
N TRP A 7 -1.79 -9.17 -3.16
CA TRP A 7 -2.35 -8.29 -4.19
C TRP A 7 -3.55 -8.99 -4.78
N ASN A 8 -4.70 -8.29 -4.78
CA ASN A 8 -6.03 -8.73 -5.22
C ASN A 8 -6.01 -9.96 -6.14
N ASN A 9 -6.50 -11.08 -5.61
CA ASN A 9 -6.92 -12.18 -6.45
C ASN A 9 -8.09 -11.69 -7.31
N ILE A 10 -8.06 -11.97 -8.62
CA ILE A 10 -9.10 -11.52 -9.57
C ILE A 10 -10.47 -12.16 -9.28
N ASP A 11 -10.53 -13.19 -8.43
CA ASP A 11 -11.78 -13.76 -7.91
C ASP A 11 -11.59 -14.12 -6.42
N GLY A 12 -11.87 -13.17 -5.52
CA GLY A 12 -11.64 -13.30 -4.09
C GLY A 12 -12.11 -14.64 -3.47
N ILE A 13 -11.43 -15.07 -2.40
CA ILE A 13 -11.66 -16.36 -1.68
C ILE A 13 -13.13 -16.58 -1.30
N GLN A 14 -13.87 -15.49 -1.07
CA GLN A 14 -15.29 -15.48 -0.75
C GLN A 14 -16.14 -16.11 -1.86
N HIS A 15 -15.79 -15.88 -3.15
CA HIS A 15 -16.51 -16.46 -4.28
C HIS A 15 -16.33 -17.98 -4.36
N PHE A 16 -15.12 -18.49 -4.12
CA PHE A 16 -14.86 -19.92 -4.07
C PHE A 16 -15.58 -20.63 -2.91
N THR A 17 -15.69 -19.95 -1.77
CA THR A 17 -16.39 -20.47 -0.59
C THR A 17 -17.90 -20.57 -0.85
N ALA A 18 -18.49 -19.55 -1.46
CA ALA A 18 -19.91 -19.54 -1.84
C ALA A 18 -20.24 -20.60 -2.89
N VAL A 19 -19.40 -20.75 -3.93
CA VAL A 19 -19.59 -21.78 -4.97
C VAL A 19 -19.45 -23.18 -4.39
N ARG A 20 -18.51 -23.40 -3.47
CA ARG A 20 -18.38 -24.69 -2.76
C ARG A 20 -19.61 -25.00 -1.91
N TYR A 21 -20.13 -24.02 -1.16
CA TYR A 21 -21.36 -24.20 -0.38
C TYR A 21 -22.56 -24.58 -1.26
N LEU A 22 -22.74 -23.89 -2.39
CA LEU A 22 -23.81 -24.18 -3.35
C LEU A 22 -23.65 -25.55 -4.01
N SER A 23 -22.41 -25.96 -4.34
CA SER A 23 -22.13 -27.29 -4.92
C SER A 23 -22.53 -28.44 -3.99
N ILE A 24 -22.33 -28.27 -2.67
CA ILE A 24 -22.73 -29.25 -1.65
C ILE A 24 -24.26 -29.32 -1.53
N GLN A 25 -24.94 -28.16 -1.54
CA GLN A 25 -26.40 -28.09 -1.47
C GLN A 25 -27.08 -28.71 -2.69
N LEU A 26 -26.51 -28.54 -3.89
CA LEU A 26 -27.10 -28.98 -5.15
C LEU A 26 -26.65 -30.38 -5.58
N GLY A 27 -25.67 -30.99 -4.88
CA GLY A 27 -25.12 -32.31 -5.24
C GLY A 27 -24.39 -32.33 -6.58
N VAL A 28 -24.03 -31.17 -7.13
CA VAL A 28 -23.35 -31.04 -8.42
C VAL A 28 -21.87 -30.74 -8.17
N PRO A 29 -20.94 -31.58 -8.64
CA PRO A 29 -19.52 -31.30 -8.51
C PRO A 29 -19.14 -30.12 -9.41
N VAL A 30 -18.72 -29.01 -8.81
CA VAL A 30 -18.21 -27.83 -9.53
C VAL A 30 -16.70 -27.83 -9.45
N GLN A 31 -16.03 -27.93 -10.61
CA GLN A 31 -14.58 -27.86 -10.69
C GLN A 31 -14.14 -26.40 -10.54
N LEU A 32 -13.64 -26.05 -9.35
CA LEU A 32 -13.08 -24.73 -9.08
C LEU A 32 -11.67 -24.66 -9.67
N LYS A 33 -11.50 -23.90 -10.75
CA LYS A 33 -10.17 -23.50 -11.25
C LYS A 33 -9.94 -22.05 -10.84
N GLY A 34 -8.98 -21.83 -9.95
CA GLY A 34 -8.46 -20.51 -9.63
C GLY A 34 -6.96 -20.51 -9.88
N GLU A 35 -6.48 -19.53 -10.65
CA GLU A 35 -5.05 -19.29 -10.81
C GLU A 35 -4.61 -18.30 -9.73
N LEU A 36 -3.72 -18.73 -8.84
CA LEU A 36 -3.14 -17.86 -7.84
C LEU A 36 -1.95 -17.14 -8.47
N ASN A 37 -2.18 -15.91 -8.94
CA ASN A 37 -1.12 -15.07 -9.47
C ASN A 37 -0.30 -14.48 -8.33
N SER A 38 0.74 -15.19 -7.91
CA SER A 38 1.74 -14.64 -6.98
C SER A 38 2.66 -13.68 -7.74
N PHE A 39 2.44 -12.38 -7.55
CA PHE A 39 3.35 -11.36 -8.07
C PHE A 39 4.51 -11.18 -7.11
N ASN A 40 5.71 -11.59 -7.53
CA ASN A 40 6.93 -11.21 -6.83
C ASN A 40 7.27 -9.76 -7.17
N LEU A 41 7.49 -8.95 -6.14
CA LEU A 41 8.02 -7.60 -6.34
C LEU A 41 9.41 -7.69 -6.96
N ASN A 42 9.63 -6.94 -8.04
CA ASN A 42 10.97 -6.82 -8.60
C ASN A 42 11.82 -5.95 -7.67
N LEU A 43 12.63 -6.60 -6.83
CA LEU A 43 13.43 -5.94 -5.80
C LEU A 43 14.37 -4.87 -6.37
N LYS A 44 14.90 -5.04 -7.59
CA LYS A 44 15.74 -4.02 -8.24
C LYS A 44 14.94 -2.75 -8.55
N LYS A 45 13.71 -2.91 -9.05
CA LYS A 45 12.82 -1.76 -9.29
C LYS A 45 12.38 -1.10 -7.98
N VAL A 46 12.15 -1.90 -6.93
CA VAL A 46 11.85 -1.36 -5.59
C VAL A 46 13.03 -0.55 -5.08
N GLN A 47 14.27 -1.06 -5.17
CA GLN A 47 15.47 -0.34 -4.76
C GLN A 47 15.62 0.99 -5.53
N GLN A 48 15.52 0.95 -6.86
CA GLN A 48 15.57 2.15 -7.72
C GLN A 48 14.50 3.19 -7.31
N LEU A 49 13.32 2.74 -6.91
CA LEU A 49 12.26 3.62 -6.43
C LEU A 49 12.64 4.25 -5.08
N THR A 50 13.10 3.43 -4.13
CA THR A 50 13.45 3.87 -2.77
C THR A 50 14.72 4.71 -2.70
N ASP A 51 15.57 4.65 -3.74
CA ASP A 51 16.75 5.50 -3.86
C ASP A 51 16.37 6.95 -4.18
N VAL A 52 15.28 7.15 -4.93
CA VAL A 52 14.81 8.47 -5.34
C VAL A 52 13.75 9.04 -4.40
N TRP A 53 12.87 8.18 -3.85
CA TRP A 53 11.69 8.59 -3.11
C TRP A 53 11.65 8.01 -1.70
N ASP A 54 11.37 8.85 -0.72
CA ASP A 54 10.86 8.42 0.59
C ASP A 54 9.33 8.37 0.56
N LEU A 55 8.77 7.21 0.85
CA LEU A 55 7.34 6.96 0.86
C LEU A 55 6.83 6.80 2.28
N TYR A 56 5.79 7.55 2.64
CA TYR A 56 5.13 7.45 3.94
C TYR A 56 3.64 7.19 3.79
N LEU A 57 3.12 6.35 4.69
CA LEU A 57 1.70 6.08 4.80
C LEU A 57 1.07 7.03 5.82
N LEU A 58 0.08 7.80 5.39
CA LEU A 58 -0.64 8.75 6.23
C LEU A 58 -2.15 8.54 6.13
N PRO A 59 -2.91 8.73 7.22
CA PRO A 59 -4.37 8.76 7.14
C PRO A 59 -4.84 9.88 6.18
N ASP A 60 -5.83 9.59 5.34
CA ASP A 60 -6.35 10.52 4.31
C ASP A 60 -6.76 11.88 4.92
N LYS A 61 -7.31 11.86 6.15
CA LYS A 61 -7.69 13.06 6.91
C LYS A 61 -6.50 13.94 7.31
N GLU A 62 -5.33 13.35 7.59
CA GLU A 62 -4.12 14.11 7.94
C GLU A 62 -3.40 14.62 6.70
N VAL A 63 -3.48 13.89 5.58
CA VAL A 63 -2.93 14.33 4.30
C VAL A 63 -3.68 15.57 3.81
N TYR A 64 -5.00 15.49 3.64
CA TYR A 64 -5.81 16.57 3.04
C TYR A 64 -6.23 17.66 4.04
N GLY A 65 -5.37 17.96 5.00
CA GLY A 65 -5.56 19.06 5.95
C GLY A 65 -4.35 19.98 6.00
N ILE A 66 -3.91 20.29 7.22
CA ILE A 66 -2.81 21.22 7.50
C ILE A 66 -1.52 20.79 6.79
N LEU A 67 -1.23 19.49 6.71
CA LEU A 67 0.00 19.00 6.13
C LEU A 67 0.12 19.34 4.65
N LEU A 68 -0.85 18.95 3.82
CA LEU A 68 -0.81 19.26 2.38
C LEU A 68 -0.83 20.77 2.12
N ASP A 69 -1.63 21.53 2.87
CA ASP A 69 -1.65 22.99 2.76
C ASP A 69 -0.28 23.62 3.06
N CYS A 70 0.39 23.16 4.13
CA CYS A 70 1.74 23.59 4.46
C CYS A 70 2.74 23.20 3.36
N LEU A 71 2.66 21.98 2.83
CA LEU A 71 3.57 21.50 1.79
C LEU A 71 3.39 22.25 0.46
N LEU A 72 2.15 22.56 0.08
CA LEU A 72 1.83 23.35 -1.11
C LEU A 72 2.31 24.80 -0.99
N ARG A 73 2.18 25.43 0.18
CA ARG A 73 2.67 26.79 0.43
C ARG A 73 4.20 26.91 0.25
N VAL A 74 4.91 25.85 0.60
CA VAL A 74 6.39 25.78 0.47
C VAL A 74 6.82 25.31 -0.93
N LYS A 75 5.87 25.04 -1.84
CA LYS A 75 6.09 24.60 -3.23
C LYS A 75 7.02 23.39 -3.34
N ILE A 76 6.81 22.43 -2.44
CA ILE A 76 7.64 21.23 -2.37
C ILE A 76 7.21 20.26 -3.48
N PRO A 77 8.15 19.68 -4.25
CA PRO A 77 7.82 18.58 -5.17
C PRO A 77 7.39 17.36 -4.34
N LEU A 78 6.12 16.98 -4.45
CA LEU A 78 5.55 15.82 -3.78
C LEU A 78 4.59 15.09 -4.72
N GLY A 79 4.52 13.76 -4.55
CA GLY A 79 3.48 12.93 -5.13
C GLY A 79 2.52 12.43 -4.06
N ILE A 80 1.26 12.21 -4.42
CA ILE A 80 0.26 11.55 -3.55
C ILE A 80 -0.38 10.44 -4.36
N SER A 81 -0.42 9.24 -3.80
CA SER A 81 -1.13 8.11 -4.40
C SER A 81 -2.02 7.41 -3.37
N ASN A 82 -2.95 6.60 -3.87
CA ASN A 82 -3.71 5.69 -3.01
C ASN A 82 -2.76 4.67 -2.38
N ALA A 83 -3.02 4.32 -1.12
CA ALA A 83 -2.48 3.09 -0.55
C ALA A 83 -3.19 1.88 -1.19
N PRO A 84 -2.52 0.72 -1.30
CA PRO A 84 -3.19 -0.52 -1.68
C PRO A 84 -4.28 -0.87 -0.64
N ASP A 85 -5.39 -1.44 -1.12
CA ASP A 85 -6.44 -1.92 -0.24
C ASP A 85 -5.91 -3.08 0.60
N TRP A 86 -6.12 -3.02 1.91
CA TRP A 86 -5.83 -4.12 2.81
C TRP A 86 -7.12 -4.87 3.14
N GLU A 87 -7.14 -6.19 2.96
CA GLU A 87 -8.32 -7.05 3.15
C GLU A 87 -8.98 -6.93 4.55
N ASN A 88 -8.29 -6.34 5.54
CA ASN A 88 -8.79 -6.14 6.91
C ASN A 88 -8.60 -4.70 7.43
N GLY A 89 -8.33 -3.72 6.56
CA GLY A 89 -8.18 -2.34 7.00
C GLY A 89 -9.53 -1.78 7.42
N GLU A 90 -9.67 -1.41 8.70
CA GLU A 90 -10.76 -0.54 9.15
C GLU A 90 -10.96 0.63 8.17
N ASN A 91 -12.16 1.21 8.15
CA ASN A 91 -12.69 2.26 7.27
C ASN A 91 -11.83 3.56 7.13
N THR A 92 -10.62 3.56 7.66
CA THR A 92 -9.58 4.58 7.56
C THR A 92 -8.86 4.44 6.22
N LYS A 93 -9.19 5.33 5.29
CA LYS A 93 -8.46 5.48 4.04
C LYS A 93 -7.05 6.01 4.33
N TYR A 94 -6.05 5.39 3.73
CA TYR A 94 -4.66 5.83 3.79
C TYR A 94 -4.19 6.32 2.42
N ARG A 95 -3.25 7.26 2.44
CA ARG A 95 -2.54 7.77 1.27
C ARG A 95 -1.06 7.54 1.44
N ILE A 96 -0.38 7.41 0.30
CA ILE A 96 1.07 7.38 0.25
C ILE A 96 1.54 8.76 -0.22
N ILE A 97 2.38 9.41 0.59
CA ILE A 97 3.08 10.63 0.19
C ILE A 97 4.47 10.25 -0.32
N TRP A 98 4.84 10.84 -1.44
CA TRP A 98 6.11 10.64 -2.13
C TRP A 98 6.98 11.88 -1.96
N LEU A 99 8.14 11.72 -1.33
CA LEU A 99 9.09 12.79 -1.03
C LEU A 99 10.42 12.53 -1.72
N GLU A 100 10.86 13.46 -2.57
CA GLU A 100 12.10 13.30 -3.35
C GLU A 100 13.35 13.46 -2.45
N ARG A 101 14.21 12.45 -2.38
CA ARG A 101 15.35 12.40 -1.45
C ARG A 101 16.41 13.47 -1.70
N ASP A 102 16.64 13.81 -2.96
CA ASP A 102 17.72 14.73 -3.37
C ASP A 102 17.39 16.21 -3.13
N LYS A 103 16.20 16.52 -2.61
CA LYS A 103 15.77 17.88 -2.33
C LYS A 103 15.78 18.16 -0.82
N ILE A 104 16.34 19.31 -0.44
CA ILE A 104 16.53 19.69 0.97
C ILE A 104 15.22 19.70 1.75
N ILE A 105 14.14 20.25 1.17
CA ILE A 105 12.87 20.44 1.88
C ILE A 105 12.11 19.11 2.06
N PRO A 106 11.87 18.29 1.00
CA PRO A 106 11.32 16.94 1.19
C PRO A 106 12.12 16.08 2.16
N ALA A 107 13.46 16.14 2.13
CA ALA A 107 14.30 15.39 3.06
C ALA A 107 14.08 15.81 4.53
N ARG A 108 13.80 17.09 4.80
CA ARG A 108 13.42 17.57 6.14
C ARG A 108 12.05 17.05 6.55
N VAL A 109 11.08 17.08 5.65
CA VAL A 109 9.73 16.54 5.89
C VAL A 109 9.80 15.05 6.16
N SER A 110 10.60 14.30 5.40
CA SER A 110 10.85 12.86 5.61
C SER A 110 11.38 12.58 7.01
N ARG A 111 12.41 13.34 7.46
CA ARG A 111 12.93 13.21 8.83
C ARG A 111 11.89 13.54 9.89
N PHE A 112 11.09 14.59 9.68
CA PHE A 112 10.01 14.96 10.59
C PHE A 112 8.96 13.84 10.70
N LEU A 113 8.51 13.28 9.57
CA LEU A 113 7.55 12.18 9.55
C LEU A 113 8.11 10.93 10.25
N THR A 114 9.39 10.62 10.04
CA THR A 114 10.08 9.53 10.76
C THR A 114 10.08 9.78 12.27
N GLN A 115 10.43 10.99 12.72
CA GLN A 115 10.48 11.35 14.13
C GLN A 115 9.10 11.33 14.79
N ALA A 116 8.06 11.70 14.05
CA ALA A 116 6.67 11.63 14.48
C ALA A 116 6.11 10.20 14.51
N GLY A 117 6.86 9.20 14.01
CA GLY A 117 6.47 7.79 14.05
C GLY A 117 5.56 7.34 12.89
N PHE A 118 5.48 8.11 11.80
CA PHE A 118 4.71 7.67 10.62
C PHE A 118 5.36 6.47 9.94
N ALA A 119 4.53 5.57 9.42
CA ALA A 119 4.97 4.33 8.79
C ALA A 119 5.67 4.60 7.45
N SER A 120 6.94 4.17 7.34
CA SER A 120 7.71 4.24 6.09
C SER A 120 7.39 3.05 5.19
N VAL A 121 6.80 3.30 4.03
CA VAL A 121 6.48 2.26 3.03
C VAL A 121 7.76 1.65 2.45
N ASN A 122 8.84 2.43 2.32
CA ASN A 122 10.14 1.94 1.85
C ASN A 122 10.63 0.75 2.68
N GLN A 123 10.51 0.84 4.01
CA GLN A 123 10.94 -0.24 4.91
C GLN A 123 10.10 -1.50 4.70
N TYR A 124 8.78 -1.37 4.54
CA TYR A 124 7.91 -2.51 4.25
C TYR A 124 8.24 -3.17 2.91
N LEU A 125 8.51 -2.38 1.86
CA LEU A 125 8.84 -2.90 0.53
C LEU A 125 10.19 -3.63 0.52
N LEU A 126 11.18 -3.15 1.28
CA LEU A 126 12.51 -3.76 1.36
C LEU A 126 12.56 -5.01 2.26
N GLN A 127 11.59 -5.18 3.17
CA GLN A 127 11.48 -6.34 4.05
C GLN A 127 10.78 -7.55 3.41
N GLN A 128 10.18 -7.38 2.22
CA GLN A 128 9.57 -8.47 1.45
C GLN A 128 10.66 -9.34 0.81
N LYS A 129 11.17 -10.32 1.56
CA LYS A 129 12.05 -11.39 1.07
C LYS A 129 11.29 -12.67 0.77
#